data_AF-A0A523X0Q9-F1
#
_entry.id   AF-A0A523X0Q9-F1
#
_cell.length_a   1.000
_cell.length_b   1.000
_cell.length_c   1.000
_cell.angle_alpha   90.00
_cell.angle_beta   90.00
_cell.angle_gamma   90.00
#
_symmetry.space_group_name_H-M   'P 1'
#
loop_
_entity.id
_entity.type
_entity.pdbx_description
1 polymer ?
#
loop_
_entity_poly.entity_id
_entity_poly.type
_entity_poly.pdbx_seq_one_letter_code
_entity_poly.pdbx_strand_id
1 'polypeptide(L)' 'MNQKDKIYLNIKVQPRARKPGIEKVSSGEYKIRVSAPPSKGEANKEVVKTLASHFGLPPSSVKIVRGQKSQ' A
#
# COMPACT_ATOMS: atom_id res chain seq x y z
N MET A 1 9.69 -22.99 12.80
CA MET A 1 10.05 -21.62 12.38
C MET A 1 8.81 -20.73 12.54
N ASN A 2 8.88 -19.79 13.48
CA ASN A 2 7.74 -19.13 14.09
C ASN A 2 6.99 -18.20 13.11
N GLN A 3 5.75 -18.55 12.79
CA GLN A 3 4.74 -17.62 12.27
C GLN A 3 4.33 -16.68 13.39
N LYS A 4 5.05 -15.58 13.59
CA LYS A 4 4.72 -14.56 14.59
C LYS A 4 4.62 -13.19 13.89
N ASP A 5 3.48 -12.53 14.11
CA ASP A 5 3.21 -11.11 13.85
C ASP A 5 3.07 -10.64 12.39
N LYS A 6 2.25 -11.31 11.56
CA LYS A 6 1.79 -10.74 10.28
C LYS A 6 0.42 -10.08 10.46
N ILE A 7 0.38 -8.76 10.28
CA ILE A 7 -0.87 -7.99 10.25
C ILE A 7 -1.32 -7.85 8.80
N TYR A 8 -2.57 -8.22 8.53
CA TYR A 8 -3.19 -7.99 7.23
C TYR A 8 -3.95 -6.67 7.27
N LEU A 9 -3.59 -5.77 6.37
CA LEU A 9 -4.26 -4.48 6.18
C LEU A 9 -4.89 -4.44 4.80
N ASN A 10 -6.11 -3.93 4.74
CA ASN A 10 -6.82 -3.74 3.49
C ASN A 10 -6.44 -2.39 2.91
N ILE A 11 -5.76 -2.38 1.76
CA ILE A 11 -5.22 -1.17 1.16
C ILE A 11 -5.93 -0.88 -0.16
N LYS A 12 -6.62 0.26 -0.23
CA LYS A 12 -7.28 0.75 -1.44
C LYS A 12 -6.38 1.75 -2.15
N VAL A 13 -5.73 1.30 -3.22
CA VAL A 13 -4.84 2.15 -4.03
C VAL A 13 -5.66 2.91 -5.07
N GLN A 14 -5.53 4.23 -5.08
CA GLN A 14 -6.12 5.11 -6.07
C GLN A 14 -4.98 5.75 -6.89
N PRO A 15 -4.66 5.19 -8.08
CA PRO A 15 -3.64 5.72 -8.96
C PRO A 15 -4.10 7.01 -9.65
N ARG A 16 -3.15 7.74 -10.26
CA ARG A 16 -3.40 9.04 -10.95
C ARG A 16 -4.06 10.07 -10.05
N ALA A 17 -3.79 10.04 -8.75
CA ALA A 17 -4.29 11.06 -7.86
C ALA A 17 -3.50 12.36 -8.03
N ARG A 18 -4.22 13.47 -8.27
CA ARG A 18 -3.60 14.82 -8.31
C ARG A 18 -2.84 15.18 -7.04
N LYS A 19 -3.24 14.61 -5.89
CA LYS A 19 -2.59 14.80 -4.60
C LYS A 19 -2.30 13.42 -3.99
N PRO A 20 -1.04 12.97 -3.99
CA PRO A 20 -0.68 11.73 -3.33
C PRO A 20 -0.83 11.87 -1.81
N GLY A 21 -1.18 10.78 -1.13
CA GLY A 21 -1.38 10.77 0.32
C GLY A 21 -2.00 9.47 0.85
N ILE A 22 -1.92 9.28 2.17
CA ILE A 22 -2.52 8.16 2.88
C ILE A 22 -3.71 8.68 3.69
N GLU A 23 -4.84 8.00 3.59
CA GLU A 23 -6.06 8.32 4.30
C GLU A 23 -6.53 7.05 5.02
N LYS A 24 -6.64 7.11 6.35
CA LYS A 24 -7.16 5.99 7.14
C LYS A 24 -8.68 5.98 7.01
N VAL A 25 -9.23 4.90 6.45
CA VAL A 25 -10.68 4.74 6.23
C VAL A 25 -11.32 4.06 7.44
N SER A 26 -10.68 3.02 7.99
CA SER A 26 -11.19 2.28 9.15
C SER A 26 -10.06 1.58 9.91
N SER A 27 -10.39 0.86 10.98
CA SER A 27 -9.46 0.01 11.72
C SER A 27 -9.04 -1.18 10.87
N GLY A 28 -7.90 -1.03 10.18
CA GLY A 28 -7.35 -2.03 9.26
C GLY A 28 -7.56 -1.72 7.79
N GLU A 29 -8.19 -0.59 7.45
CA GLU A 29 -8.43 -0.19 6.06
C GLU A 29 -7.87 1.20 5.78
N TYR A 30 -6.98 1.28 4.77
CA TYR A 30 -6.29 2.50 4.37
C TYR A 30 -6.47 2.74 2.89
N LYS A 31 -6.66 4.00 2.52
CA LYS A 31 -6.73 4.46 1.13
C LYS A 31 -5.46 5.21 0.81
N ILE A 32 -4.75 4.76 -0.22
CA ILE A 32 -3.50 5.36 -0.66
C ILE A 32 -3.73 5.96 -2.03
N ARG A 33 -3.55 7.26 -2.10
CA ARG A 33 -3.55 8.03 -3.34
C ARG A 33 -2.12 8.10 -3.83
N VAL A 34 -1.87 7.56 -5.02
CA VAL A 34 -0.55 7.62 -5.67
C VAL A 34 -0.66 8.39 -6.96
N SER A 35 0.36 9.19 -7.27
CA SER A 35 0.41 9.94 -8.52
C SER A 35 0.80 9.01 -9.67
N ALA A 36 1.62 7.98 -9.35
CA ALA A 36 2.07 6.99 -10.30
C ALA A 36 0.92 6.33 -11.09
N PRO A 37 1.12 6.07 -12.40
CA PRO A 37 0.16 5.32 -13.19
C PRO A 37 0.02 3.88 -12.65
N PRO A 38 -1.12 3.21 -12.90
CA PRO A 38 -1.34 1.82 -12.51
C PRO A 38 -0.47 0.82 -13.30
N SER A 39 0.64 1.25 -13.89
CA SER A 39 1.67 0.35 -14.39
C SER A 39 2.11 -0.53 -13.23
N LYS A 40 1.86 -1.83 -13.38
CA LYS A 40 1.95 -2.92 -12.40
C LYS A 40 3.18 -2.91 -11.49
N GLY A 41 4.26 -2.24 -11.89
CA GLY A 41 5.49 -2.08 -11.11
C GLY A 41 5.63 -0.74 -10.38
N GLU A 42 5.18 0.38 -10.95
CA GLU A 42 5.46 1.72 -10.43
C GLU A 42 4.51 2.10 -9.29
N ALA A 43 3.20 1.93 -9.48
CA ALA A 43 2.22 2.18 -8.42
C ALA A 43 2.48 1.29 -7.18
N ASN A 44 2.83 0.02 -7.38
CA ASN A 44 3.09 -0.90 -6.28
C ASN A 44 4.35 -0.51 -5.49
N LYS A 45 5.42 -0.10 -6.18
CA LYS A 45 6.64 0.40 -5.52
C LYS A 45 6.35 1.66 -4.72
N GLU A 46 5.60 2.59 -5.28
CA GLU A 46 5.20 3.82 -4.59
C GLU A 46 4.36 3.50 -3.35
N VAL A 47 3.34 2.66 -3.48
CA VAL A 47 2.50 2.20 -2.36
C VAL A 47 3.32 1.59 -1.24
N VAL A 48 4.22 0.65 -1.57
CA VAL A 48 5.07 -0.02 -0.57
C VAL A 48 5.97 1.00 0.13
N LYS A 49 6.57 1.93 -0.62
CA LYS A 49 7.46 2.96 -0.07
C LYS A 49 6.69 3.94 0.83
N THR A 50 5.52 4.39 0.40
CA THR A 50 4.66 5.31 1.16
C THR A 50 4.15 4.64 2.44
N LEU A 51 3.73 3.36 2.38
CA LEU A 51 3.34 2.58 3.56
C LEU A 51 4.52 2.38 4.52
N ALA A 52 5.67 1.95 4.01
CA ALA A 52 6.88 1.75 4.78
C ALA A 52 7.26 3.01 5.56
N SER A 53 7.32 4.16 4.87
CA SER A 53 7.60 5.46 5.51
C SER A 53 6.53 5.87 6.53
N HIS A 54 5.25 5.65 6.25
CA HIS A 54 4.17 6.02 7.15
C HIS A 54 4.13 5.19 8.44
N PHE A 55 4.45 3.90 8.36
CA PHE A 55 4.52 3.01 9.52
C PHE A 55 5.91 2.97 10.17
N GLY A 56 6.91 3.66 9.61
CA GLY A 56 8.29 3.58 10.08
C GLY A 56 8.91 2.19 9.92
N LEU A 57 8.41 1.39 8.98
CA LEU A 57 8.86 0.02 8.74
C LEU A 57 9.78 -0.03 7.52
N PRO A 58 10.73 -0.98 7.47
CA PRO A 58 11.52 -1.17 6.26
C PRO A 58 10.63 -1.68 5.12
N PRO A 59 10.91 -1.28 3.86
CA PRO A 59 10.10 -1.69 2.70
C PRO A 59 10.09 -3.21 2.49
N SER A 60 11.10 -3.93 3.00
CA SER A 60 11.15 -5.40 3.02
C SER A 60 10.10 -6.04 3.93
N SER A 61 9.61 -5.32 4.95
CA SER A 61 8.53 -5.77 5.83
C SER A 61 7.14 -5.53 5.24
N VAL A 62 7.02 -4.71 4.20
CA VAL A 62 5.74 -4.41 3.55
C VAL A 62 5.62 -5.25 2.28
N LYS A 63 4.66 -6.18 2.26
CA LYS A 63 4.42 -7.04 1.09
C LYS A 63 2.97 -6.97 0.65
N ILE A 64 2.77 -6.75 -0.65
CA ILE A 64 1.45 -6.83 -1.27
C ILE A 64 1.09 -8.31 -1.39
N VAL A 65 0.13 -8.77 -0.59
CA VAL A 65 -0.28 -10.18 -0.55
C VAL A 65 -1.34 -10.47 -1.62
N ARG A 66 -2.28 -9.54 -1.82
CA ARG A 66 -3.37 -9.66 -2.78
C ARG A 66 -3.75 -8.28 -3.30
N GLY A 67 -3.77 -8.13 -4.62
CA GLY A 67 -4.28 -6.95 -5.30
C GLY A 67 -5.25 -7.38 -6.37
N GLN A 68 -6.49 -6.89 -6.29
CA GLN A 68 -7.44 -7.08 -7.38
C GLN A 68 -6.95 -6.18 -8.52
N LYS A 69 -6.50 -6.79 -9.63
CA LYS A 69 -6.29 -6.06 -10.88
C LYS A 69 -7.70 -5.62 -11.32
N SER A 70 -8.09 -4.40 -11.00
CA SER A 70 -9.19 -3.81 -11.77
C SER A 70 -8.66 -3.66 -13.19
N GLN A 71 -9.26 -4.45 -14.08
CA GLN A 71 -9.04 -4.48 -15.51
C GLN A 71 -9.46 -3.17 -16.16
#